data_AF-A0A838KV17-F1
#
_entry.id   AF-A0A838KV17-F1
#
_cell.length_a   1.000
_cell.length_b   1.000
_cell.length_c   1.000
_cell.angle_alpha   90.00
_cell.angle_beta   90.00
_cell.angle_gamma   90.00
#
_symmetry.space_group_name_H-M   'P 1'
#
loop_
_entity.id
_entity.type
_entity.pdbx_description
1 polymer ?
#
loop_
_entity_poly.entity_id
_entity_poly.type
_entity_poly.pdbx_seq_one_letter_code
_entity_poly.pdbx_strand_id
1 'polypeptide(L)' 'MKRVEVYYDLVSPYSYLAYGRVGRICEENGAELVLRPMLLGAVHKAVGLQAPI' A
#
# COMPACT_ATOMS: atom_id res chain seq x y z
N MET A 1 -16.26 -5.82 -12.52
CA MET A 1 -15.77 -4.69 -11.70
C MET A 1 -14.29 -4.93 -11.44
N LYS A 2 -13.41 -3.94 -11.67
CA LYS A 2 -11.97 -4.08 -11.38
C LYS A 2 -11.72 -3.78 -9.90
N ARG A 3 -10.77 -4.48 -9.28
CA ARG A 3 -10.42 -4.32 -7.87
C ARG A 3 -8.93 -4.00 -7.73
N VAL A 4 -8.59 -3.04 -6.88
CA VAL A 4 -7.22 -2.65 -6.54
C VAL A 4 -7.01 -2.91 -5.06
N GLU A 5 -6.04 -3.76 -4.74
CA GLU A 5 -5.64 -4.03 -3.35
C GLU A 5 -4.39 -3.21 -3.02
N VAL A 6 -4.49 -2.36 -2.00
CA VAL A 6 -3.35 -1.57 -1.52
C VAL A 6 -2.92 -2.08 -0.16
N TYR A 7 -1.74 -2.68 -0.13
CA TYR A 7 -1.07 -3.04 1.10
C TYR A 7 -0.32 -1.83 1.63
N TYR A 8 -0.56 -1.47 2.90
CA TYR A 8 0.01 -0.27 3.49
C TYR A 8 0.47 -0.49 4.93
N ASP A 9 1.46 0.30 5.33
CA ASP A 9 1.92 0.42 6.71
C ASP A 9 1.85 1.90 7.10
N LEU A 10 1.35 2.20 8.30
CA LEU A 10 1.21 3.57 8.81
C LEU A 10 2.57 4.27 8.98
N VAL A 11 3.65 3.51 9.19
CA VAL A 11 4.99 4.11 9.32
C VAL A 11 5.66 4.42 7.98
N SER A 12 5.05 4.00 6.85
CA SER A 12 5.62 4.23 5.52
C SER A 12 5.19 5.60 4.97
N PRO A 13 6.13 6.55 4.76
CA PRO A 13 5.80 7.84 4.16
C PRO A 13 5.26 7.69 2.73
N TYR A 14 5.69 6.66 2.01
CA TYR A 14 5.19 6.37 0.66
C TYR A 14 3.77 5.84 0.66
N SER A 15 3.40 5.03 1.66
CA SER A 15 2.02 4.58 1.83
C SER A 15 1.07 5.76 2.08
N TYR A 16 1.50 6.74 2.89
CA TYR A 16 0.74 7.98 3.10
C TYR A 16 0.54 8.78 1.79
N LEU A 17 1.60 8.97 1.00
CA LEU A 17 1.52 9.67 -0.29
C LEU A 17 0.68 8.92 -1.34
N ALA A 18 0.66 7.59 -1.28
CA ALA A 18 -0.10 6.75 -2.19
C ALA A 18 -1.60 6.74 -1.87
N TYR A 19 -1.97 6.77 -0.58
CA TYR A 19 -3.36 6.64 -0.10
C TYR A 19 -4.34 7.55 -0.86
N GLY A 20 -4.08 8.87 -0.87
CA GLY A 20 -4.98 9.82 -1.53
C GLY A 20 -5.02 9.68 -3.05
N ARG A 21 -3.87 9.36 -3.68
CA ARG A 21 -3.81 9.20 -5.15
C ARG A 21 -4.52 7.96 -5.64
N VAL A 22 -4.38 6.83 -4.94
CA VAL A 22 -5.03 5.58 -5.34
C VAL A 22 -6.54 5.68 -5.19
N GLY A 23 -7.04 6.35 -4.14
CA GLY A 23 -8.47 6.65 -4.00
C GLY A 23 -9.05 7.34 -5.23
N ARG A 24 -8.45 8.48 -5.62
CA ARG A 24 -8.87 9.23 -6.81
C ARG A 24 -8.83 8.40 -8.09
N ILE A 25 -7.77 7.63 -8.31
CA ILE A 25 -7.64 6.77 -9.50
C ILE A 25 -8.75 5.71 -9.53
N CYS A 26 -9.08 5.11 -8.38
CA CYS A 26 -10.12 4.09 -8.30
C CYS A 26 -11.51 4.68 -8.59
N GLU A 27 -11.80 5.86 -8.02
CA GLU A 27 -13.04 6.61 -8.30
C GLU A 27 -13.16 6.96 -9.79
N GLU A 28 -12.12 7.55 -10.39
CA GLU A 28 -12.12 7.95 -11.81
C GLU A 28 -12.31 6.78 -12.78
N ASN A 29 -11.96 5.55 -12.37
CA ASN A 29 -11.99 4.35 -13.21
C ASN A 29 -13.09 3.34 -12.83
N GLY A 30 -13.95 3.67 -11.85
CA GLY A 30 -14.99 2.76 -11.35
C GLY A 30 -14.41 1.44 -10.79
N ALA A 31 -13.25 1.51 -10.13
CA ALA A 31 -12.60 0.37 -9.50
C ALA A 31 -12.87 0.34 -7.99
N GLU A 32 -12.99 -0.86 -7.45
CA GLU A 32 -13.08 -1.09 -6.00
C GLU A 32 -11.70 -0.97 -5.37
N LEU A 33 -11.55 -0.07 -4.40
CA LEU A 33 -10.34 0.05 -3.59
C LEU A 33 -10.47 -0.79 -2.32
N VAL A 34 -9.56 -1.73 -2.11
CA VAL A 34 -9.43 -2.49 -0.86
C VAL A 34 -8.12 -2.17 -0.18
N LEU A 35 -8.22 -1.59 1.01
CA LEU A 35 -7.09 -1.27 1.86
C LEU A 35 -6.75 -2.47 2.75
N ARG A 36 -5.48 -2.88 2.74
CA ARG A 36 -4.97 -4.00 3.52
C ARG A 36 -3.83 -3.54 4.42
N PRO A 37 -4.07 -3.32 5.72
CA PRO A 37 -2.99 -2.98 6.64
C PRO A 37 -2.02 -4.17 6.75
N MET A 38 -0.72 -3.87 6.77
CA MET A 38 0.35 -4.84 6.96
C MET A 38 1.50 -4.25 7.78
N LEU A 39 2.34 -5.12 8.33
CA LEU A 39 3.60 -4.73 8.95
C LEU A 39 4.73 -4.84 7.93
N LEU A 40 5.19 -3.71 7.39
CA LEU A 40 6.23 -3.66 6.37
C LEU A 40 7.56 -4.25 6.87
N GLY A 41 7.89 -4.02 8.15
CA GLY A 41 9.07 -4.63 8.78
C GLY A 41 9.02 -6.17 8.81
N ALA A 42 7.84 -6.76 8.96
CA ALA A 42 7.68 -8.23 8.89
C ALA A 42 7.90 -8.74 7.46
N VAL A 43 7.44 -7.99 6.45
CA VAL A 43 7.69 -8.30 5.03
C VAL A 43 9.18 -8.22 4.71
N HIS A 44 9.86 -7.16 5.15
CA HIS A 44 11.31 -7.01 5.00
C HIS A 44 12.06 -8.23 5.55
N LYS A 45 11.73 -8.65 6.78
CA LYS A 45 12.32 -9.83 7.41
C LYS A 45 12.03 -11.11 6.61
N ALA A 46 10.81 -11.30 6.14
CA ALA A 46 10.41 -12.50 5.40
C ALA A 46 11.14 -12.67 4.07
N VAL A 47 11.48 -11.57 3.39
CA VAL A 47 12.16 -11.58 2.08
C VAL A 47 13.66 -11.31 2.17
N GLY A 48 14.21 -11.17 3.38
CA GLY A 48 15.63 -10.87 3.59
C GLY A 48 16.04 -9.45 3.18
N LEU A 49 15.09 -8.51 3.09
CA LEU A 49 15.37 -7.11 2.83
C LEU A 49 15.96 -6.47 4.10
N GLN A 50 17.20 -6.00 4.02
CA GLN A 50 17.79 -5.19 5.08
C GLN A 50 17.78 -3.72 4.65
N ALA A 51 17.37 -2.85 5.59
CA ALA A 51 17.58 -1.42 5.40
C ALA A 51 19.10 -1.18 5.30
N PRO A 52 19.55 -0.26 4.42
CA PRO A 52 20.94 0.13 4.39
C PRO A 52 21.38 0.59 5.78
N ILE A 53 22.55 0.11 6.20
CA ILE A 53 23.30 0.66 7.35
C ILE A 53 24.00 1.95 6.95
#